data_AF-A0A5A8E2W5-F1
#
_entry.id   AF-A0A5A8E2W5-F1
#
_cell.length_a   1.000
_cell.length_b   1.000
_cell.length_c   1.000
_cell.angle_alpha   90.00
_cell.angle_beta   90.00
_cell.angle_gamma   90.00
#
_symmetry.space_group_name_H-M   'P 1'
#
loop_
_entity.id
_entity.type
_entity.pdbx_description
1 polymer ?
#
loop_
_entity_poly.entity_id
_entity_poly.type
_entity_poly.pdbx_seq_one_letter_code
_entity_poly.pdbx_strand_id
1 'polypeptide(L)'
;MASPMHSLAGIDVATVLAAPALPERGLRAASGAEPQAPLQARPGFVLPPAAEPASIGDDGMEESDELNFGSDSIGNTYQPSVKRRKRRYGYLHRLRSTLGRKIVNRRRSKGRRDIAA
;
A
#
# COMPACT_ATOMS: atom_id res chain seq x y z
N MET A 1 -61.00 15.67 3.14
CA MET A 1 -60.41 16.63 2.17
C MET A 1 -59.01 16.13 1.84
N ALA A 2 -58.88 15.46 0.70
CA ALA A 2 -57.64 14.81 0.27
C ALA A 2 -56.87 15.76 -0.64
N SER A 3 -55.64 16.11 -0.26
CA SER A 3 -54.73 16.90 -1.10
C SER A 3 -53.83 16.00 -1.96
N PRO A 4 -53.46 16.44 -3.17
CA PRO A 4 -52.98 15.58 -4.25
C PRO A 4 -51.48 15.30 -4.20
N MET A 5 -51.17 14.10 -4.68
CA MET A 5 -49.85 13.59 -5.02
C MET A 5 -49.15 14.52 -6.02
N HIS A 6 -48.05 15.16 -5.63
CA HIS A 6 -47.19 15.84 -6.58
C HIS A 6 -46.33 14.80 -7.30
N SER A 7 -46.85 14.36 -8.44
CA SER A 7 -46.12 13.68 -9.51
C SER A 7 -45.04 14.62 -10.04
N LEU A 8 -43.77 14.35 -9.69
CA LEU A 8 -42.65 14.94 -10.40
C LEU A 8 -42.26 14.01 -11.52
N ALA A 9 -42.62 14.47 -12.71
CA ALA A 9 -42.19 14.11 -14.05
C ALA A 9 -40.97 13.19 -14.13
N GLY A 10 -41.13 12.15 -14.93
CA GLY A 10 -40.15 11.13 -15.23
C GLY A 10 -38.81 11.71 -15.66
N ILE A 11 -37.76 11.20 -15.01
CA ILE A 11 -36.46 11.11 -15.65
C ILE A 11 -36.58 9.93 -16.61
N ASP A 12 -36.60 10.20 -17.91
CA ASP A 12 -36.57 9.17 -18.93
C ASP A 12 -35.35 8.28 -18.71
N VAL A 13 -35.58 7.00 -18.37
CA VAL A 13 -34.53 6.02 -18.12
C VAL A 13 -33.65 5.84 -19.38
N ALA A 14 -34.21 6.12 -20.56
CA ALA A 14 -33.52 6.08 -21.84
C ALA A 14 -32.40 7.13 -21.97
N THR A 15 -32.45 8.25 -21.24
CA THR A 15 -31.43 9.31 -21.32
C THR A 15 -30.14 8.95 -20.56
N VAL A 16 -30.19 8.02 -19.61
CA VAL A 16 -29.02 7.60 -18.82
C VAL A 16 -28.10 6.63 -19.59
N LEU A 17 -28.60 6.03 -20.68
CA LEU A 17 -27.87 5.00 -21.44
C LEU A 17 -27.14 5.53 -22.70
N ALA A 18 -26.99 6.85 -22.85
CA ALA A 18 -26.24 7.43 -23.96
C ALA A 18 -24.78 7.65 -23.55
N ALA A 19 -23.98 6.57 -23.56
CA ALA A 19 -22.52 6.67 -23.44
C ALA A 19 -21.93 7.24 -24.75
N PRO A 20 -21.18 8.35 -24.73
CA PRO A 20 -20.46 8.78 -25.93
C PRO A 20 -19.34 7.77 -26.23
N ALA A 21 -19.34 7.27 -27.47
CA ALA A 21 -18.34 6.38 -28.02
C ALA A 21 -16.93 6.91 -27.75
N LEU A 22 -16.13 6.11 -27.04
CA LEU A 22 -14.71 6.38 -26.85
C LEU A 22 -14.01 6.29 -28.23
N PRO A 23 -13.11 7.21 -28.57
CA PRO A 23 -12.30 7.05 -29.77
C PRO A 23 -11.41 5.82 -29.58
N GLU A 24 -11.49 4.90 -30.55
CA GLU A 24 -10.58 3.79 -30.78
C GLU A 24 -9.13 4.28 -30.64
N ARG A 25 -8.54 4.08 -29.46
CA ARG A 25 -7.12 4.32 -29.25
C ARG A 25 -6.39 3.24 -30.01
N GLY A 26 -6.04 3.59 -31.26
CA GLY A 26 -5.27 2.76 -32.17
C GLY A 26 -4.13 2.08 -31.43
N LEU A 27 -4.09 0.76 -31.58
CA LEU A 27 -2.95 -0.08 -31.29
C LEU A 27 -1.75 0.49 -32.05
N ARG A 28 -0.97 1.37 -31.39
CA ARG A 28 0.37 1.68 -31.87
C ARG A 28 1.16 0.40 -31.69
N ALA A 29 1.49 -0.22 -32.82
CA ALA A 29 2.48 -1.25 -32.91
C ALA A 29 3.69 -0.84 -32.06
N ALA A 30 3.97 -1.58 -30.99
CA ALA A 30 5.24 -1.52 -30.30
C ALA A 30 6.31 -2.18 -31.20
N SER A 31 6.55 -1.61 -32.38
CA SER A 31 7.73 -1.90 -33.21
C SER A 31 8.81 -0.91 -32.80
N GLY A 32 9.32 -1.16 -31.61
CA GLY A 32 10.48 -0.51 -31.03
C GLY A 32 11.08 -1.52 -30.10
N ALA A 33 11.73 -2.53 -30.69
CA ALA A 33 12.69 -3.33 -29.96
C ALA A 33 13.65 -2.34 -29.31
N GLU A 34 13.52 -2.10 -28.00
CA GLU A 34 14.58 -1.46 -27.24
C GLU A 34 15.82 -2.33 -27.46
N PRO A 35 16.89 -1.82 -28.09
CA PRO A 35 18.15 -2.52 -28.05
C PRO A 35 18.52 -2.58 -26.58
N GLN A 36 18.56 -3.79 -26.01
CA GLN A 36 19.17 -4.02 -24.71
C GLN A 36 20.55 -3.38 -24.77
N ALA A 37 20.72 -2.26 -24.07
CA ALA A 37 22.03 -1.66 -23.92
C ALA A 37 22.94 -2.75 -23.37
N PRO A 38 24.12 -3.00 -23.96
CA PRO A 38 25.06 -3.96 -23.39
C PRO A 38 25.35 -3.50 -21.97
N LEU A 39 25.18 -4.41 -21.01
CA LEU A 39 25.58 -4.24 -19.62
C LEU A 39 27.04 -3.75 -19.64
N GLN A 40 27.24 -2.43 -19.54
CA GLN A 40 28.57 -1.87 -19.46
C GLN A 40 29.16 -2.42 -18.17
N ALA A 41 30.21 -3.23 -18.32
CA ALA A 41 30.99 -3.75 -17.21
C ALA A 41 31.33 -2.56 -16.31
N ARG A 42 30.81 -2.56 -15.07
CA ARG A 42 31.13 -1.53 -14.08
C ARG A 42 32.64 -1.57 -13.89
N PRO A 43 33.40 -0.53 -14.29
CA PRO A 43 34.84 -0.55 -14.07
C PRO A 43 35.08 -0.44 -12.56
N GLY A 44 35.74 -1.45 -11.99
CA GLY A 44 36.40 -1.31 -10.68
C GLY A 44 35.72 -1.95 -9.47
N PHE A 45 34.91 -3.01 -9.60
CA PHE A 45 34.78 -3.93 -8.46
C PHE A 45 36.03 -4.82 -8.43
N VAL A 46 37.09 -4.31 -7.78
CA VAL A 46 38.24 -5.13 -7.41
C VAL A 46 37.72 -6.12 -6.37
N LEU A 47 37.60 -7.39 -6.76
CA LEU A 47 37.39 -8.48 -5.83
C LEU A 47 38.56 -8.42 -4.83
N PRO A 48 38.34 -8.20 -3.52
CA PRO A 48 39.43 -8.23 -2.58
C PRO A 48 40.14 -9.59 -2.72
N PRO A 49 41.49 -9.63 -2.75
CA PRO A 49 42.20 -10.89 -2.70
C PRO A 49 41.71 -11.62 -1.45
N ALA A 50 41.39 -12.91 -1.58
CA ALA A 50 40.91 -13.74 -0.50
C ALA A 50 41.76 -13.45 0.74
N ALA A 51 41.14 -12.81 1.75
CA ALA A 51 41.80 -12.59 3.02
C ALA A 51 42.27 -13.96 3.48
N GLU A 52 43.58 -14.10 3.63
CA GLU A 52 44.20 -15.31 4.14
C GLU A 52 43.47 -15.70 5.43
N PRO A 53 43.14 -17.00 5.65
CA PRO A 53 42.58 -17.40 6.92
C PRO A 53 43.64 -17.07 7.97
N ALA A 54 43.43 -15.99 8.71
CA ALA A 54 44.21 -15.66 9.88
C ALA A 54 44.27 -16.94 10.72
N SER A 55 45.48 -17.40 10.96
CA SER A 55 45.83 -18.52 11.82
C SER A 55 44.91 -18.55 13.03
N ILE A 56 44.13 -19.62 13.17
CA ILE A 56 43.38 -19.94 14.37
C ILE A 56 44.41 -20.02 15.52
N GLY A 57 44.48 -18.94 16.30
CA GLY A 57 45.10 -18.94 17.61
C GLY A 57 44.01 -19.37 18.59
N ASP A 58 44.08 -20.63 19.00
CA ASP A 58 43.25 -21.22 20.05
C ASP A 58 43.81 -20.76 21.41
N ASP A 59 43.48 -19.54 21.81
CA ASP A 59 43.60 -19.08 23.19
C ASP A 59 42.19 -18.68 23.64
N GLY A 60 41.55 -19.61 24.34
CA GLY A 60 40.15 -19.53 24.77
C GLY A 60 39.81 -18.21 25.46
N MET A 61 39.09 -17.37 24.73
CA MET A 61 38.25 -16.33 25.31
C MET A 61 36.86 -16.95 25.47
N GLU A 62 36.43 -17.12 26.73
CA GLU A 62 35.10 -17.60 27.08
C GLU A 62 34.05 -16.75 26.35
N GLU A 63 33.35 -17.37 25.40
CA GLU A 63 32.22 -16.82 24.69
C GLU A 63 31.06 -16.78 25.69
N SER A 64 31.00 -15.70 26.48
CA SER A 64 29.76 -15.37 27.17
C SER A 64 28.72 -15.14 26.08
N ASP A 65 27.71 -16.01 26.02
CA ASP A 65 26.47 -15.83 25.26
C ASP A 65 25.78 -14.54 25.76
N GLU A 66 26.32 -13.39 25.38
CA GLU A 66 25.61 -12.13 25.46
C GLU A 66 24.48 -12.25 24.45
N LEU A 67 23.32 -12.66 24.95
CA LEU A 67 22.06 -12.58 24.25
C LEU A 67 21.91 -11.14 23.78
N ASN A 68 22.28 -10.91 22.53
CA ASN A 68 22.19 -9.63 21.86
C ASN A 68 20.70 -9.25 21.80
N PHE A 69 20.20 -8.59 22.85
CA PHE A 69 18.93 -7.86 22.83
C PHE A 69 19.01 -6.61 21.94
N GLY A 70 20.03 -6.55 21.07
CA GLY A 70 20.36 -5.53 20.11
C GLY A 70 19.12 -4.91 19.52
N SER A 71 18.79 -3.74 20.07
CA SER A 71 18.41 -2.49 19.41
C SER A 71 17.30 -2.47 18.34
N ASP A 72 16.73 -3.59 17.92
CA ASP A 72 15.78 -3.64 16.81
C ASP A 72 14.31 -3.51 17.24
N SER A 73 14.01 -3.50 18.54
CA SER A 73 12.70 -3.99 18.99
C SER A 73 11.71 -2.99 19.59
N ILE A 74 11.96 -1.67 19.66
CA ILE A 74 10.96 -0.74 20.27
C ILE A 74 10.70 0.56 19.47
N GLY A 75 11.65 1.05 18.66
CA GLY A 75 11.56 2.39 18.04
C GLY A 75 10.92 2.46 16.65
N ASN A 76 10.89 1.37 15.88
CA ASN A 76 10.59 1.43 14.44
C ASN A 76 9.14 1.08 14.08
N THR A 77 8.31 0.68 15.04
CA THR A 77 6.95 0.16 14.80
C THR A 77 6.02 1.20 14.16
N TYR A 78 6.16 2.47 14.55
CA TYR A 78 5.36 3.56 14.02
C TYR A 78 6.18 4.47 13.11
N GLN A 79 6.09 4.21 11.81
CA GLN A 79 6.58 5.12 10.78
C GLN A 79 5.40 5.98 10.26
N PRO A 80 5.30 7.27 10.66
CA PRO A 80 4.12 8.08 10.40
C PRO A 80 3.99 8.39 8.92
N SER A 81 2.86 8.00 8.33
CA SER A 81 2.53 8.33 6.95
C SER A 81 1.02 8.49 6.79
N VAL A 82 0.58 9.73 6.54
CA VAL A 82 -0.84 10.10 6.48
C VAL A 82 -1.57 9.30 5.38
N LYS A 83 -0.94 9.14 4.22
CA LYS A 83 -1.48 8.36 3.10
C LYS A 83 -1.74 6.89 3.47
N ARG A 84 -0.76 6.23 4.10
CA ARG A 84 -0.92 4.82 4.55
C ARG A 84 -1.99 4.71 5.63
N ARG A 85 -2.00 5.65 6.59
CA ARG A 85 -2.99 5.72 7.68
C ARG A 85 -4.42 5.85 7.15
N LYS A 86 -4.69 6.84 6.27
CA LYS A 86 -6.03 7.09 5.73
C LYS A 86 -6.54 5.96 4.82
N ARG A 87 -5.65 5.34 4.03
CA ARG A 87 -6.00 4.18 3.19
C ARG A 87 -6.41 2.96 4.02
N ARG A 88 -5.69 2.66 5.10
CA ARG A 88 -5.90 1.44 5.90
C ARG A 88 -6.98 1.61 6.98
N TYR A 89 -7.09 2.80 7.57
CA TYR A 89 -7.91 3.02 8.77
C TYR A 89 -8.98 4.10 8.60
N GLY A 90 -9.04 4.77 7.45
CA GLY A 90 -10.00 5.83 7.17
C GLY A 90 -11.45 5.35 7.03
N TYR A 91 -12.38 6.30 7.02
CA TYR A 91 -13.82 6.02 7.03
C TYR A 91 -14.29 5.22 5.80
N LEU A 92 -13.88 5.64 4.60
CA LEU A 92 -14.25 4.96 3.34
C LEU A 92 -13.79 3.49 3.32
N HIS A 93 -12.59 3.21 3.86
CA HIS A 93 -12.10 1.84 3.99
C HIS A 93 -13.01 0.99 4.89
N ARG A 94 -13.57 1.57 5.95
CA ARG A 94 -14.53 0.88 6.82
C ARG A 94 -15.87 0.63 6.13
N LEU A 95 -16.33 1.54 5.27
CA LEU A 95 -17.61 1.36 4.59
C LEU A 95 -17.58 0.29 3.49
N ARG A 96 -16.40 -0.01 2.93
CA ARG A 96 -16.26 -1.00 1.86
C ARG A 96 -16.65 -2.42 2.29
N SER A 97 -16.32 -2.83 3.52
CA SER A 97 -16.56 -4.19 4.02
C SER A 97 -17.74 -4.29 4.99
N THR A 98 -18.36 -5.47 5.06
CA THR A 98 -19.44 -5.76 6.02
C THR A 98 -18.99 -5.58 7.46
N LEU A 99 -17.82 -6.10 7.82
CA LEU A 99 -17.23 -5.96 9.15
C LEU A 99 -16.88 -4.50 9.48
N GLY A 100 -16.39 -3.74 8.51
CA GLY A 100 -16.06 -2.33 8.72
C GLY A 100 -17.31 -1.49 9.04
N ARG A 101 -18.45 -1.75 8.38
CA ARG A 101 -19.74 -1.12 8.72
C ARG A 101 -20.19 -1.46 10.14
N LYS A 102 -20.03 -2.71 10.59
CA LYS A 102 -20.31 -3.11 11.98
C LYS A 102 -19.43 -2.36 13.00
N ILE A 103 -18.14 -2.17 12.69
CA ILE A 103 -17.23 -1.39 13.55
C ILE A 103 -17.69 0.06 13.66
N VAL A 104 -18.07 0.68 12.55
CA VAL A 104 -18.59 2.07 12.54
C VAL A 104 -19.83 2.18 13.41
N ASN A 105 -20.81 1.28 13.26
CA ASN A 105 -22.03 1.29 14.05
C ASN A 105 -21.75 1.12 15.54
N ARG A 106 -20.85 0.20 15.92
CA ARG A 106 -20.41 0.02 17.32
C ARG A 106 -19.70 1.26 17.87
N ARG A 107 -18.90 1.96 17.07
CA ARG A 107 -18.23 3.19 17.52
C ARG A 107 -19.21 4.34 17.69
N ARG A 108 -20.24 4.43 16.84
CA ARG A 108 -21.35 5.38 16.95
C ARG A 108 -22.20 5.11 18.19
N SER A 109 -22.59 3.86 18.42
CA SER A 109 -23.39 3.49 19.61
C SER A 109 -22.64 3.75 20.91
N LYS A 110 -21.31 3.60 20.91
CA LYS A 110 -20.45 3.99 22.05
C LYS A 110 -20.28 5.51 22.20
N GLY A 111 -20.70 6.32 21.22
CA GLY A 111 -20.56 7.79 21.28
C GLY A 111 -19.13 8.30 21.09
N ARG A 112 -18.27 7.58 20.33
CA ARG A 112 -16.93 8.08 20.03
C ARG A 112 -17.00 9.28 19.09
N ARG A 113 -16.33 10.39 19.46
CA ARG A 113 -16.18 11.59 18.61
C ARG A 113 -15.53 11.23 17.28
N ASP A 114 -14.42 10.49 17.34
CA ASP A 114 -13.71 10.01 16.16
C ASP A 114 -14.11 8.57 15.83
N ILE A 115 -14.72 8.39 14.67
CA ILE A 115 -15.21 7.07 14.23
C ILE A 115 -14.12 6.30 13.46
N ALA A 116 -13.32 6.99 12.66
CA ALA A 116 -12.25 6.41 11.85
C ALA A 116 -11.07 7.38 11.76
N ALA A 117 -9.95 6.91 11.22
CA ALA A 117 -8.69 7.65 11.19
C ALA A 117 -8.71 8.86 10.25
#